data_AF-A0A1J9S211-F1
#
_entry.id   AF-A0A1J9S211-F1
#
_cell.length_a   1.000
_cell.length_b   1.000
_cell.length_c   1.000
_cell.angle_alpha   90.00
_cell.angle_beta   90.00
_cell.angle_gamma   90.00
#
_symmetry.space_group_name_H-M   'P 1'
#
loop_
_entity.id
_entity.type
_entity.pdbx_description
1 polymer ?
#
loop_
_entity_poly.entity_id
_entity_poly.type
_entity_poly.pdbx_seq_one_letter_code
_entity_poly.pdbx_strand_id
1 'polypeptide(L)'
;MHIPIPDRSPNARNGDADPPRTPTDDEISRQLLAYAAPTDSTKNVWAFWHSGYASMPAWCRRNVINWVRRLGPTWTVRVLDSIPGSPTNASRFVGPDLLPRGAFAAATTPSGSKHAGVHAGDAVRLPLLQLYGGAWMDVGTILIRHLDDVWDVLDDASTPYELAAMTMPLRGRGEAETAMNGFLVVARRANAFVTRWHRIYLGLWADGDAADATGFHRHRLLRHLLLYTPSRLFAVSPEAFTDYVAHMLCAERLRDLRCRDDGFDGRRYYENNVFLLPSFREMFRLQEWSGWDGEKEFDVLSTRLDDVANPRVTSHARDLAHDLLENSVVIKLSHGPKGGSATTWLADLWDDPRHCHADDEPGTLAAYLRESILSYDHKRRLVPAKVGTLEAPVREAGLLEPCGTVVG
;
A
#
# COMPACT_ATOMS: atom_id res chain seq x y z
N MET A 1 -3.29 16.61 35.69
CA MET A 1 -4.17 17.41 34.82
C MET A 1 -5.07 16.40 34.10
N HIS A 2 -6.34 16.36 34.45
CA HIS A 2 -7.30 15.35 33.96
C HIS A 2 -7.74 15.80 32.56
N ILE A 3 -7.34 15.08 31.52
CA ILE A 3 -7.74 15.35 30.15
C ILE A 3 -8.99 14.51 29.88
N PRO A 4 -10.15 15.11 29.54
CA PRO A 4 -11.37 14.35 29.34
C PRO A 4 -11.28 13.53 28.05
N ILE A 5 -11.80 12.30 28.14
CA ILE A 5 -12.18 11.48 26.99
C ILE A 5 -13.14 12.33 26.13
N PRO A 6 -13.04 12.32 24.79
CA PRO A 6 -13.96 13.08 23.94
C PRO A 6 -15.40 12.68 24.26
N ASP A 7 -16.16 13.63 24.78
CA ASP A 7 -17.57 13.49 25.08
C ASP A 7 -18.31 13.19 23.76
N ARG A 8 -19.05 12.08 23.74
CA ARG A 8 -19.97 11.79 22.64
C ARG A 8 -21.06 12.85 22.69
N SER A 9 -20.90 13.92 21.92
CA SER A 9 -22.00 14.88 21.72
C SER A 9 -23.21 14.14 21.14
N PRO A 10 -24.37 14.12 21.84
CA PRO A 10 -25.57 13.52 21.33
C PRO A 10 -26.21 14.51 20.35
N ASN A 11 -26.01 14.31 19.05
CA ASN A 11 -26.88 14.94 18.06
C ASN A 11 -28.27 14.30 18.18
N ALA A 12 -29.13 14.96 18.93
CA ALA A 12 -30.54 14.62 19.02
C ALA A 12 -31.26 15.02 17.72
N ARG A 13 -31.73 14.01 16.99
CA ARG A 13 -33.07 13.84 16.39
C ARG A 13 -33.01 13.28 14.97
N ASN A 14 -33.23 11.96 14.88
CA ASN A 14 -34.30 11.37 14.06
C ASN A 14 -34.38 9.85 14.34
N GLY A 15 -35.49 9.43 14.97
CA GLY A 15 -35.95 8.04 15.02
C GLY A 15 -35.23 7.09 16.00
N ASP A 16 -36.01 6.43 16.85
CA ASP A 16 -35.61 5.28 17.68
C ASP A 16 -35.21 4.07 16.80
N ALA A 17 -34.07 4.18 16.12
CA ALA A 17 -33.34 3.01 15.65
C ALA A 17 -32.16 2.85 16.59
N ASP A 18 -32.05 1.67 17.22
CA ASP A 18 -30.81 1.28 17.90
C ASP A 18 -29.64 1.56 16.94
N PRO A 19 -28.53 2.15 17.42
CA PRO A 19 -27.37 2.34 16.59
C PRO A 19 -26.98 0.98 15.99
N PRO A 20 -26.70 0.92 14.68
CA PRO A 20 -26.45 -0.35 14.01
C PRO A 20 -25.33 -1.10 14.74
N ARG A 21 -25.61 -2.36 15.11
CA ARG A 21 -24.67 -3.21 15.84
C ARG A 21 -23.34 -3.30 15.08
N THR A 22 -22.24 -3.00 15.77
CA THR A 22 -20.89 -3.21 15.22
C THR A 22 -20.63 -4.70 14.99
N PRO A 23 -20.20 -5.12 13.80
CA PRO A 23 -19.86 -6.51 13.52
C PRO A 23 -18.70 -7.03 14.38
N THR A 24 -18.77 -8.31 14.77
CA THR A 24 -17.67 -8.98 15.49
C THR A 24 -16.51 -9.32 14.54
N ASP A 25 -15.33 -9.58 15.09
CA ASP A 25 -14.15 -10.03 14.31
C ASP A 25 -14.46 -11.29 13.48
N ASP A 26 -15.24 -12.22 14.03
CA ASP A 26 -15.64 -13.47 13.36
C ASP A 26 -16.63 -13.23 12.21
N GLU A 27 -17.53 -12.25 12.35
CA GLU A 27 -18.44 -11.85 11.29
C GLU A 27 -17.69 -11.21 10.13
N ILE A 28 -16.77 -10.28 10.44
CA ILE A 28 -15.92 -9.64 9.45
C ILE A 28 -15.01 -10.67 8.77
N SER A 29 -14.41 -11.59 9.54
CA SER A 29 -13.55 -12.65 8.99
C SER A 29 -14.33 -13.58 8.04
N ARG A 30 -15.57 -13.96 8.38
CA ARG A 30 -16.44 -14.73 7.48
C ARG A 30 -16.79 -13.95 6.22
N GLN A 31 -17.05 -12.65 6.33
CA GLN A 31 -17.27 -11.78 5.17
C GLN A 31 -16.03 -11.74 4.26
N LEU A 32 -14.83 -11.61 4.84
CA LEU A 32 -13.56 -11.54 4.09
C LEU A 32 -13.20 -12.86 3.40
N LEU A 33 -13.68 -14.01 3.90
CA LEU A 33 -13.52 -15.33 3.29
C LEU A 33 -14.58 -15.65 2.22
N ALA A 34 -15.65 -14.86 2.15
CA ALA A 34 -16.72 -15.06 1.19
C ALA A 34 -16.42 -14.35 -0.13
N TYR A 35 -16.94 -14.91 -1.23
CA TYR A 35 -16.92 -14.21 -2.51
C TYR A 35 -17.86 -12.99 -2.46
N ALA A 36 -17.28 -11.80 -2.59
CA ALA A 36 -18.01 -10.55 -2.76
C ALA A 36 -17.87 -10.07 -4.21
N ALA A 37 -18.93 -10.19 -5.01
CA ALA A 37 -18.93 -9.73 -6.39
C ALA A 37 -18.57 -8.23 -6.47
N PRO A 38 -17.81 -7.78 -7.48
CA PRO A 38 -17.69 -6.36 -7.79
C PRO A 38 -19.07 -5.79 -8.10
N THR A 39 -19.39 -4.62 -7.55
CA THR A 39 -20.63 -3.89 -7.84
C THR A 39 -20.32 -2.71 -8.75
N ASP A 40 -21.34 -1.91 -9.09
CA ASP A 40 -21.13 -0.66 -9.82
C ASP A 40 -20.39 0.40 -8.98
N SER A 41 -20.28 0.19 -7.65
CA SER A 41 -19.45 1.03 -6.80
C SER A 41 -17.96 0.81 -7.09
N THR A 42 -17.24 1.91 -7.27
CA THR A 42 -15.79 1.92 -7.43
C THR A 42 -15.04 2.00 -6.10
N LYS A 43 -15.75 2.13 -4.96
CA LYS A 43 -15.16 2.14 -3.60
C LYS A 43 -14.82 0.71 -3.14
N ASN A 44 -13.75 0.18 -3.72
CA ASN A 44 -13.22 -1.15 -3.41
C ASN A 44 -11.88 -1.01 -2.68
N VAL A 45 -11.60 -1.89 -1.72
CA VAL A 45 -10.24 -2.09 -1.20
C VAL A 45 -9.78 -3.48 -1.60
N TRP A 46 -8.67 -3.54 -2.33
CA TRP A 46 -8.04 -4.76 -2.81
C TRP A 46 -6.76 -5.01 -2.05
N ALA A 47 -6.64 -6.21 -1.51
CA ALA A 47 -5.42 -6.73 -0.91
C ALA A 47 -5.17 -8.15 -1.42
N PHE A 48 -3.96 -8.64 -1.22
CA PHE A 48 -3.58 -9.97 -1.65
C PHE A 48 -2.70 -10.66 -0.62
N TRP A 49 -3.01 -11.93 -0.35
CA TRP A 49 -2.16 -12.84 0.40
C TRP A 49 -2.21 -14.20 -0.28
N HIS A 50 -1.12 -14.59 -0.94
CA HIS A 50 -1.07 -15.77 -1.80
C HIS A 50 -1.63 -17.05 -1.16
N SER A 51 -1.42 -17.24 0.15
CA SER A 51 -1.88 -18.39 0.93
C SER A 51 -3.20 -18.16 1.68
N GLY A 52 -3.97 -17.13 1.34
CA GLY A 52 -5.32 -16.89 1.87
C GLY A 52 -5.39 -16.18 3.22
N TYR A 53 -6.52 -15.52 3.48
CA TYR A 53 -6.72 -14.66 4.66
C TYR A 53 -6.41 -15.36 6.00
N ALA A 54 -6.82 -16.62 6.14
CA ALA A 54 -6.65 -17.37 7.39
C ALA A 54 -5.18 -17.65 7.74
N SER A 55 -4.27 -17.67 6.75
CA SER A 55 -2.85 -17.94 6.97
C SER A 55 -2.00 -16.69 7.23
N MET A 56 -2.59 -15.50 7.14
CA MET A 56 -1.88 -14.27 7.47
C MET A 56 -1.44 -14.26 8.95
N PRO A 57 -0.35 -13.58 9.30
CA PRO A 57 -0.03 -13.23 10.69
C PRO A 57 -1.24 -12.58 11.39
N ALA A 58 -1.37 -12.81 12.70
CA ALA A 58 -2.54 -12.35 13.47
C ALA A 58 -2.72 -10.83 13.39
N TRP A 59 -1.63 -10.06 13.48
CA TRP A 59 -1.64 -8.61 13.40
C TRP A 59 -2.09 -8.10 12.01
N CYS A 60 -1.73 -8.81 10.92
CA CYS A 60 -2.22 -8.52 9.57
C CYS A 60 -3.73 -8.75 9.44
N ARG A 61 -4.26 -9.84 10.01
CA ARG A 61 -5.72 -10.08 10.02
C ARG A 61 -6.46 -8.95 10.74
N ARG A 62 -5.95 -8.54 11.91
CA ARG A 62 -6.50 -7.40 12.67
C ARG A 62 -6.44 -6.08 11.91
N ASN A 63 -5.39 -5.85 11.11
CA ASN A 63 -5.35 -4.68 10.21
C ASN A 63 -6.53 -4.69 9.25
N VAL A 64 -6.75 -5.79 8.53
CA VAL A 64 -7.85 -5.90 7.55
C VAL A 64 -9.22 -5.77 8.23
N ILE A 65 -9.42 -6.38 9.41
CA ILE A 65 -10.64 -6.21 10.20
C ILE A 65 -10.86 -4.73 10.56
N ASN A 66 -9.80 -4.03 11.00
CA ASN A 66 -9.87 -2.61 11.28
C ASN A 66 -10.18 -1.77 10.02
N TRP A 67 -9.72 -2.17 8.84
CA TRP A 67 -10.11 -1.50 7.59
C TRP A 67 -11.62 -1.61 7.34
N VAL A 68 -12.20 -2.80 7.50
CA VAL A 68 -13.65 -3.02 7.34
C VAL A 68 -14.44 -2.16 8.32
N ARG A 69 -14.01 -2.10 9.58
CA ARG A 69 -14.65 -1.25 10.60
C ARG A 69 -14.54 0.23 10.28
N ARG A 70 -13.32 0.66 9.93
CA ARG A 70 -13.02 2.07 9.69
C ARG A 70 -13.78 2.60 8.48
N LEU A 71 -13.83 1.82 7.41
CA LEU A 71 -14.44 2.24 6.16
C LEU A 71 -15.95 2.03 6.11
N GLY A 72 -16.47 1.16 6.99
CA GLY A 72 -17.89 0.85 7.05
C GLY A 72 -18.43 0.23 5.75
N PRO A 73 -19.76 0.24 5.55
CA PRO A 73 -20.39 -0.45 4.43
C PRO A 73 -20.25 0.28 3.09
N THR A 74 -19.71 1.52 3.07
CA THR A 74 -19.54 2.30 1.83
C THR A 74 -18.37 1.81 0.99
N TRP A 75 -17.42 1.10 1.60
CA TRP A 75 -16.30 0.44 0.94
C TRP A 75 -16.42 -1.08 1.04
N THR A 76 -16.08 -1.78 -0.03
CA THR A 76 -15.97 -3.25 0.02
C THR A 76 -14.51 -3.68 0.07
N VAL A 77 -14.09 -4.26 1.20
CA VAL A 77 -12.74 -4.81 1.39
C VAL A 77 -12.68 -6.27 0.91
N ARG A 78 -11.68 -6.59 0.09
CA ARG A 78 -11.42 -7.93 -0.44
C ARG A 78 -9.95 -8.31 -0.26
N VAL A 79 -9.72 -9.46 0.35
CA VAL A 79 -8.38 -10.07 0.43
C VAL A 79 -8.36 -11.26 -0.51
N LEU A 80 -7.64 -11.11 -1.61
CA LEU A 80 -7.53 -12.14 -2.64
C LEU A 80 -6.37 -13.11 -2.36
N ASP A 81 -6.44 -14.29 -2.97
CA ASP A 81 -5.42 -15.34 -2.83
C ASP A 81 -5.13 -16.07 -4.14
N SER A 82 -4.20 -17.03 -4.09
CA SER A 82 -3.88 -17.93 -5.21
C SER A 82 -4.28 -19.39 -4.94
N ILE A 83 -5.13 -19.65 -3.94
CA ILE A 83 -5.51 -21.02 -3.55
C ILE A 83 -6.53 -21.56 -4.56
N PRO A 84 -6.25 -22.71 -5.23
CA PRO A 84 -7.19 -23.33 -6.14
C PRO A 84 -8.56 -23.59 -5.48
N GLY A 85 -9.64 -23.17 -6.13
CA GLY A 85 -11.01 -23.35 -5.64
C GLY A 85 -11.43 -22.38 -4.53
N SER A 86 -10.55 -21.50 -4.04
CA SER A 86 -10.91 -20.50 -3.04
C SER A 86 -11.98 -19.53 -3.57
N PRO A 87 -13.00 -19.18 -2.76
CA PRO A 87 -13.97 -18.13 -3.10
C PRO A 87 -13.31 -16.77 -3.37
N THR A 88 -12.15 -16.52 -2.78
CA THR A 88 -11.38 -15.27 -2.89
C THR A 88 -10.18 -15.37 -3.84
N ASN A 89 -10.10 -16.43 -4.65
CA ASN A 89 -9.01 -16.57 -5.60
C ASN A 89 -9.01 -15.41 -6.62
N ALA A 90 -7.84 -14.82 -6.87
CA ALA A 90 -7.67 -13.67 -7.75
C ALA A 90 -8.17 -13.89 -9.19
N SER A 91 -8.11 -15.14 -9.70
CA SER A 91 -8.60 -15.50 -11.03
C SER A 91 -10.12 -15.33 -11.20
N ARG A 92 -10.88 -15.19 -10.11
CA ARG A 92 -12.32 -14.88 -10.16
C ARG A 92 -12.59 -13.42 -10.51
N PHE A 93 -11.58 -12.56 -10.41
CA PHE A 93 -11.69 -11.11 -10.61
C PHE A 93 -10.87 -10.62 -11.79
N VAL A 94 -9.72 -11.26 -12.06
CA VAL A 94 -8.79 -10.88 -13.12
C VAL A 94 -8.64 -12.01 -14.12
N GLY A 95 -8.87 -11.72 -15.40
CA GLY A 95 -8.71 -12.66 -16.50
C GLY A 95 -7.25 -13.07 -16.72
N PRO A 96 -6.98 -14.28 -17.26
CA PRO A 96 -5.62 -14.78 -17.47
C PRO A 96 -4.80 -13.98 -18.50
N ASP A 97 -5.46 -13.20 -19.35
CA ASP A 97 -4.86 -12.27 -20.31
C ASP A 97 -4.28 -11.02 -19.63
N LEU A 98 -4.76 -10.70 -18.43
CA LEU A 98 -4.33 -9.59 -17.60
C LEU A 98 -3.34 -10.01 -16.50
N LEU A 99 -2.82 -11.25 -16.54
CA LEU A 99 -1.87 -11.75 -15.56
C LEU A 99 -0.58 -12.23 -16.25
N PRO A 100 0.61 -11.89 -15.72
CA PRO A 100 1.86 -12.49 -16.15
C PRO A 100 1.87 -13.97 -15.75
N ARG A 101 1.77 -14.86 -16.75
CA ARG A 101 1.67 -16.31 -16.55
C ARG A 101 2.78 -16.87 -15.65
N GLY A 102 4.03 -16.42 -15.87
CA GLY A 102 5.20 -16.85 -15.11
C GLY A 102 5.10 -16.55 -13.60
N ALA A 103 4.75 -15.31 -13.24
CA ALA A 103 4.64 -14.90 -11.83
C ALA A 103 3.51 -15.64 -11.10
N PHE A 104 2.36 -15.83 -11.76
CA PHE A 104 1.21 -16.52 -11.17
C PHE A 104 1.43 -18.03 -11.04
N ALA A 105 2.05 -18.66 -12.06
CA ALA A 105 2.42 -20.06 -11.97
C ALA A 105 3.41 -20.30 -10.82
N ALA A 106 4.46 -19.48 -10.71
CA ALA A 106 5.45 -19.59 -9.64
C ALA A 106 4.85 -19.43 -8.23
N ALA A 107 3.83 -18.59 -8.06
CA ALA A 107 3.16 -18.40 -6.77
C ALA A 107 2.30 -19.59 -6.33
N THR A 108 2.02 -20.53 -7.24
CA THR A 108 1.23 -21.75 -6.97
C THR A 108 2.08 -23.00 -6.82
N THR A 109 3.42 -22.90 -6.96
CA THR A 109 4.33 -24.06 -6.83
C THR A 109 5.18 -24.01 -5.56
N PRO A 110 5.39 -25.14 -4.85
CA PRO A 110 6.27 -25.21 -3.69
C PRO A 110 7.74 -24.88 -3.99
N SER A 111 8.16 -24.98 -5.26
CA SER A 111 9.50 -24.65 -5.75
C SER A 111 9.61 -23.23 -6.34
N GLY A 112 8.59 -22.39 -6.16
CA GLY A 112 8.60 -21.01 -6.63
C GLY A 112 9.72 -20.18 -6.01
N SER A 113 10.08 -19.07 -6.66
CA SER A 113 11.02 -18.09 -6.10
C SER A 113 10.57 -17.64 -4.71
N LYS A 114 11.52 -17.32 -3.82
CA LYS A 114 11.26 -16.75 -2.47
C LYS A 114 10.40 -15.46 -2.49
N HIS A 115 10.25 -14.82 -3.65
CA HIS A 115 9.45 -13.62 -3.87
C HIS A 115 8.16 -13.87 -4.67
N ALA A 116 7.83 -15.12 -5.00
CA ALA A 116 6.69 -15.44 -5.87
C ALA A 116 5.35 -14.88 -5.35
N GLY A 117 5.10 -14.97 -4.03
CA GLY A 117 3.89 -14.39 -3.43
C GLY A 117 3.82 -12.87 -3.55
N VAL A 118 4.96 -12.17 -3.47
CA VAL A 118 5.03 -10.70 -3.65
C VAL A 118 4.77 -10.34 -5.10
N HIS A 119 5.44 -11.01 -6.04
CA HIS A 119 5.27 -10.75 -7.47
C HIS A 119 3.86 -11.06 -7.96
N ALA A 120 3.20 -12.08 -7.41
CA ALA A 120 1.77 -12.34 -7.66
C ALA A 120 0.88 -11.19 -7.16
N GLY A 121 1.19 -10.61 -5.99
CA GLY A 121 0.50 -9.41 -5.51
C GLY A 121 0.67 -8.22 -6.45
N ASP A 122 1.90 -7.94 -6.90
CA ASP A 122 2.17 -6.89 -7.88
C ASP A 122 1.43 -7.13 -9.21
N ALA A 123 1.32 -8.40 -9.62
CA ALA A 123 0.63 -8.81 -10.84
C ALA A 123 -0.88 -8.55 -10.83
N VAL A 124 -1.57 -8.72 -9.70
CA VAL A 124 -3.03 -8.50 -9.64
C VAL A 124 -3.42 -7.07 -9.31
N ARG A 125 -2.53 -6.28 -8.71
CA ARG A 125 -2.85 -4.93 -8.24
C ARG A 125 -3.39 -4.01 -9.33
N LEU A 126 -2.60 -3.78 -10.38
CA LEU A 126 -2.98 -2.86 -11.45
C LEU A 126 -4.21 -3.32 -12.24
N PRO A 127 -4.39 -4.60 -12.61
CA PRO A 127 -5.60 -5.00 -13.31
C PRO A 127 -6.86 -4.85 -12.44
N LEU A 128 -6.79 -5.06 -11.12
CA LEU A 128 -7.93 -4.79 -10.24
C LEU A 128 -8.31 -3.30 -10.22
N LEU A 129 -7.33 -2.41 -10.09
CA LEU A 129 -7.55 -0.97 -10.16
C LEU A 129 -8.07 -0.54 -11.54
N GLN A 130 -7.54 -1.11 -12.62
CA GLN A 130 -8.01 -0.87 -13.99
C GLN A 130 -9.47 -1.29 -14.16
N LEU A 131 -9.83 -2.51 -13.73
CA LEU A 131 -11.14 -3.10 -13.98
C LEU A 131 -12.24 -2.53 -13.07
N TYR A 132 -11.91 -2.23 -11.81
CA TYR A 132 -12.91 -1.94 -10.77
C TYR A 132 -12.67 -0.61 -10.02
N GLY A 133 -11.49 0.00 -10.18
CA GLY A 133 -11.09 1.16 -9.38
C GLY A 133 -10.96 0.83 -7.88
N GLY A 134 -10.89 1.88 -7.08
CA GLY A 134 -10.78 1.81 -5.63
C GLY A 134 -9.34 1.97 -5.17
N ALA A 135 -9.00 1.33 -4.05
CA ALA A 135 -7.70 1.36 -3.43
C ALA A 135 -7.06 -0.04 -3.44
N TRP A 136 -5.77 -0.12 -3.76
CA TRP A 136 -4.93 -1.25 -3.37
C TRP A 136 -4.29 -0.95 -2.03
N MET A 137 -4.26 -1.94 -1.12
CA MET A 137 -3.55 -1.87 0.14
C MET A 137 -2.87 -3.20 0.49
N ASP A 138 -1.63 -3.14 0.94
CA ASP A 138 -0.97 -4.32 1.49
C ASP A 138 -1.45 -4.63 2.90
N VAL A 139 -1.61 -5.91 3.25
CA VAL A 139 -2.15 -6.37 4.55
C VAL A 139 -1.30 -5.96 5.77
N GLY A 140 -0.01 -5.69 5.56
CA GLY A 140 0.90 -5.12 6.56
C GLY A 140 0.69 -3.63 6.85
N THR A 141 -0.45 -3.05 6.45
CA THR A 141 -0.75 -1.62 6.57
C THR A 141 -1.82 -1.37 7.63
N ILE A 142 -1.54 -0.52 8.61
CA ILE A 142 -2.54 0.02 9.53
C ILE A 142 -3.17 1.24 8.87
N LEU A 143 -4.49 1.19 8.61
CA LEU A 143 -5.23 2.31 8.04
C LEU A 143 -5.64 3.27 9.16
N ILE A 144 -5.09 4.49 9.17
CA ILE A 144 -5.41 5.51 10.20
C ILE A 144 -6.55 6.40 9.69
N ARG A 145 -6.39 6.93 8.48
CA ARG A 145 -7.32 7.86 7.87
C ARG A 145 -8.40 7.15 7.07
N HIS A 146 -9.60 7.75 6.99
CA HIS A 146 -10.66 7.19 6.14
C HIS A 146 -10.29 7.36 4.66
N LEU A 147 -10.53 6.35 3.82
CA LEU A 147 -10.15 6.43 2.41
C LEU A 147 -10.96 7.45 1.60
N ASP A 148 -12.14 7.86 2.09
CA ASP A 148 -12.92 8.95 1.48
C ASP A 148 -12.12 10.26 1.38
N ASP A 149 -11.22 10.54 2.34
CA ASP A 149 -10.37 11.74 2.27
C ASP A 149 -9.46 11.79 1.03
N VAL A 150 -9.11 10.63 0.47
CA VAL A 150 -8.35 10.51 -0.79
C VAL A 150 -9.31 10.32 -1.96
N TRP A 151 -10.31 9.46 -1.80
CA TRP A 151 -11.25 9.12 -2.86
C TRP A 151 -12.07 10.32 -3.33
N ASP A 152 -12.54 11.17 -2.42
CA ASP A 152 -13.37 12.32 -2.75
C ASP A 152 -12.60 13.34 -3.59
N VAL A 153 -11.27 13.42 -3.44
CA VAL A 153 -10.42 14.21 -4.34
C VAL A 153 -10.44 13.64 -5.75
N LEU A 154 -10.37 12.32 -5.90
CA LEU A 154 -10.40 11.66 -7.21
C LEU A 154 -11.80 11.60 -7.83
N ASP A 155 -12.85 11.72 -7.01
CA ASP A 155 -14.24 11.66 -7.46
C ASP A 155 -14.84 13.02 -7.77
N ASP A 156 -14.26 14.08 -7.23
CA ASP A 156 -14.63 15.45 -7.53
C ASP A 156 -14.13 15.88 -8.92
N ALA A 157 -15.09 16.05 -9.84
CA ALA A 157 -14.86 16.50 -11.21
C ALA A 157 -14.27 17.92 -11.33
N SER A 158 -14.26 18.70 -10.23
CA SER A 158 -13.59 20.00 -10.17
C SER A 158 -12.08 19.89 -9.98
N THR A 159 -11.58 18.72 -9.59
CA THR A 159 -10.14 18.45 -9.51
C THR A 159 -9.66 17.68 -10.75
N PRO A 160 -8.39 17.84 -11.14
CA PRO A 160 -7.82 17.08 -12.25
C PRO A 160 -7.38 15.67 -11.86
N TYR A 161 -7.46 15.30 -10.58
CA TYR A 161 -6.81 14.09 -10.07
C TYR A 161 -7.62 12.83 -10.40
N GLU A 162 -6.93 11.80 -10.91
CA GLU A 162 -7.54 10.51 -11.27
C GLU A 162 -6.85 9.31 -10.62
N LEU A 163 -5.66 9.53 -10.07
CA LEU A 163 -4.80 8.56 -9.40
C LEU A 163 -4.20 9.21 -8.16
N ALA A 164 -4.19 8.53 -7.03
CA ALA A 164 -3.42 8.90 -5.85
C ALA A 164 -2.42 7.79 -5.52
N ALA A 165 -1.21 8.19 -5.15
CA ALA A 165 -0.16 7.25 -4.77
C ALA A 165 0.75 7.88 -3.74
N MET A 166 1.39 7.03 -2.95
CA MET A 166 2.45 7.46 -2.04
C MET A 166 3.73 7.71 -2.83
N THR A 167 4.61 8.58 -2.35
CA THR A 167 5.86 8.89 -3.06
C THR A 167 7.06 9.10 -2.16
N MET A 168 8.21 8.66 -2.64
CA MET A 168 9.49 8.92 -1.99
C MET A 168 10.63 9.02 -3.02
N PRO A 169 11.72 9.72 -2.69
CA PRO A 169 12.93 9.69 -3.50
C PRO A 169 13.63 8.33 -3.34
N LEU A 170 13.78 7.59 -4.44
CA LEU A 170 14.44 6.27 -4.46
C LEU A 170 15.89 6.30 -4.98
N ARG A 171 16.43 7.47 -5.33
CA ARG A 171 17.77 7.65 -5.92
C ARG A 171 18.67 8.64 -5.19
N GLY A 172 18.21 9.23 -4.08
CA GLY A 172 18.99 10.17 -3.26
C GLY A 172 18.33 11.54 -3.11
N ARG A 173 19.04 12.51 -2.54
CA ARG A 173 18.51 13.87 -2.29
C ARG A 173 18.41 14.66 -3.61
N GLY A 174 17.23 15.25 -3.84
CA GLY A 174 17.00 16.20 -4.94
C GLY A 174 16.33 15.61 -6.18
N GLU A 175 16.13 14.28 -6.24
CA GLU A 175 15.53 13.63 -7.40
C GLU A 175 14.00 13.54 -7.33
N ALA A 176 13.41 13.42 -8.53
CA ALA A 176 12.00 13.24 -8.79
C ALA A 176 11.32 12.23 -7.85
N GLU A 177 10.18 12.65 -7.31
CA GLU A 177 9.26 11.81 -6.55
C GLU A 177 8.77 10.61 -7.41
N THR A 178 9.16 9.40 -7.01
CA THR A 178 8.70 8.15 -7.61
C THR A 178 7.41 7.73 -6.92
N ALA A 179 6.33 7.54 -7.69
CA ALA A 179 5.12 6.93 -7.17
C ALA A 179 5.43 5.51 -6.69
N MET A 180 5.25 5.29 -5.40
CA MET A 180 5.34 3.99 -4.77
C MET A 180 4.08 3.21 -5.10
N ASN A 181 4.24 2.16 -5.91
CA ASN A 181 3.13 1.27 -6.23
C ASN A 181 2.80 0.28 -5.11
N GLY A 182 3.73 0.04 -4.19
CA GLY A 182 3.68 -1.12 -3.31
C GLY A 182 2.57 -1.10 -2.26
N PHE A 183 2.21 0.06 -1.71
CA PHE A 183 1.62 0.09 -0.37
C PHE A 183 0.22 0.68 -0.29
N LEU A 184 -0.03 1.79 -0.99
CA LEU A 184 -1.35 2.40 -1.16
C LEU A 184 -1.41 3.11 -2.51
N VAL A 185 -2.31 2.65 -3.38
CA VAL A 185 -2.62 3.28 -4.66
C VAL A 185 -4.13 3.35 -4.80
N VAL A 186 -4.66 4.53 -5.08
CA VAL A 186 -6.10 4.75 -5.25
C VAL A 186 -6.35 5.26 -6.66
N ALA A 187 -7.22 4.61 -7.42
CA ALA A 187 -7.46 4.97 -8.81
C ALA A 187 -8.93 4.89 -9.17
N ARG A 188 -9.36 5.78 -10.07
CA ARG A 188 -10.63 5.62 -10.76
C ARG A 188 -10.61 4.35 -11.62
N ARG A 189 -11.78 3.74 -11.80
CA ARG A 189 -11.96 2.65 -12.77
C ARG A 189 -11.54 3.11 -14.16
N ALA A 190 -10.91 2.24 -14.94
CA ALA A 190 -10.41 2.52 -16.28
C ALA A 190 -9.39 3.69 -16.36
N ASN A 191 -8.66 3.95 -15.27
CA ASN A 191 -7.61 4.98 -15.24
C ASN A 191 -6.58 4.76 -16.37
N ALA A 192 -6.33 5.83 -17.14
CA ALA A 192 -5.51 5.78 -18.35
C ALA A 192 -4.04 5.43 -18.05
N PHE A 193 -3.50 5.92 -16.93
CA PHE A 193 -2.13 5.67 -16.52
C PHE A 193 -1.97 4.24 -15.99
N VAL A 194 -2.85 3.79 -15.09
CA VAL A 194 -2.87 2.42 -14.55
C VAL A 194 -2.95 1.37 -15.67
N THR A 195 -3.80 1.61 -16.67
CA THR A 195 -3.96 0.69 -17.82
C THR A 195 -2.66 0.52 -18.60
N ARG A 196 -1.96 1.63 -18.88
CA ARG A 196 -0.69 1.60 -19.63
C ARG A 196 0.46 1.06 -18.79
N TRP A 197 0.48 1.42 -17.52
CA TRP A 197 1.43 0.91 -16.54
C TRP A 197 1.36 -0.62 -16.48
N HIS A 198 0.15 -1.17 -16.37
CA HIS A 198 -0.08 -2.60 -16.35
C HIS A 198 0.43 -3.28 -17.62
N ARG A 199 0.15 -2.71 -18.80
CA ARG A 199 0.63 -3.25 -20.08
C ARG A 199 2.16 -3.28 -20.16
N ILE A 200 2.84 -2.24 -19.69
CA ILE A 200 4.32 -2.23 -19.63
C ILE A 200 4.82 -3.33 -18.70
N TYR A 201 4.19 -3.49 -17.54
CA TYR A 201 4.56 -4.54 -16.58
C TYR A 201 4.38 -5.94 -17.18
N LEU A 202 3.22 -6.23 -17.81
CA LEU A 202 3.01 -7.48 -18.56
C LEU A 202 4.07 -7.69 -19.65
N GLY A 203 4.48 -6.61 -20.34
CA GLY A 203 5.54 -6.64 -21.34
C GLY A 203 6.90 -7.10 -20.80
N LEU A 204 7.20 -6.88 -19.51
CA LEU A 204 8.43 -7.40 -18.90
C LEU A 204 8.42 -8.93 -18.78
N TRP A 205 7.25 -9.49 -18.45
CA TRP A 205 7.06 -10.93 -18.26
C TRP A 205 6.83 -11.68 -19.58
N ALA A 206 6.58 -10.98 -20.68
CA ALA A 206 6.35 -11.58 -21.99
C ALA A 206 7.65 -12.02 -22.68
N ASP A 207 8.79 -11.39 -22.33
CA ASP A 207 10.11 -11.75 -22.86
C ASP A 207 10.65 -13.00 -22.12
N GLY A 208 10.04 -14.17 -22.37
CA GLY A 208 10.45 -15.49 -21.87
C GLY A 208 9.58 -16.10 -20.76
N ASP A 209 9.92 -17.30 -20.30
CA ASP A 209 9.24 -17.99 -19.19
C ASP A 209 9.78 -17.54 -17.82
N ALA A 210 9.94 -16.22 -17.62
CA ALA A 210 10.52 -15.68 -16.39
C ALA A 210 9.67 -16.05 -15.16
N ALA A 211 10.29 -16.75 -14.21
CA ALA A 211 9.66 -17.16 -12.95
C ALA A 211 9.85 -16.14 -11.82
N ASP A 212 10.75 -15.17 -11.99
CA ASP A 212 10.99 -14.06 -11.07
C ASP A 212 11.45 -12.79 -11.82
N ALA A 213 11.58 -11.70 -11.07
CA ALA A 213 11.92 -10.38 -11.62
C ALA A 213 13.41 -10.16 -11.90
N THR A 214 14.27 -11.17 -11.73
CA THR A 214 15.73 -11.02 -11.89
C THR A 214 16.08 -10.56 -13.30
N GLY A 215 16.86 -9.49 -13.40
CA GLY A 215 17.30 -8.90 -14.66
C GLY A 215 16.32 -7.94 -15.32
N PHE A 216 15.16 -7.63 -14.71
CA PHE A 216 14.19 -6.67 -15.26
C PHE A 216 14.78 -5.27 -15.48
N HIS A 217 15.76 -4.84 -14.69
CA HIS A 217 16.49 -3.60 -14.91
C HIS A 217 17.25 -3.57 -16.26
N ARG A 218 17.61 -4.73 -16.82
CA ARG A 218 18.26 -4.87 -18.14
C ARG A 218 17.27 -5.06 -19.27
N HIS A 219 15.99 -5.21 -18.95
CA HIS A 219 14.93 -5.40 -19.94
C HIS A 219 14.92 -4.24 -20.94
N ARG A 220 14.67 -4.53 -22.22
CA ARG A 220 14.70 -3.52 -23.30
C ARG A 220 13.80 -2.31 -23.04
N LEU A 221 12.73 -2.49 -22.27
CA LEU A 221 11.81 -1.43 -21.86
C LEU A 221 12.34 -0.56 -20.72
N LEU A 222 13.24 -1.06 -19.87
CA LEU A 222 13.66 -0.38 -18.63
C LEU A 222 15.14 0.03 -18.59
N ARG A 223 16.02 -0.60 -19.38
CA ARG A 223 17.49 -0.41 -19.33
C ARG A 223 18.00 1.02 -19.54
N HIS A 224 17.14 1.94 -19.96
CA HIS A 224 17.47 3.36 -20.14
C HIS A 224 17.19 4.19 -18.89
N LEU A 225 16.52 3.62 -17.88
CA LEU A 225 16.28 4.22 -16.58
C LEU A 225 17.44 3.89 -15.64
N LEU A 226 17.70 4.81 -14.71
CA LEU A 226 18.71 4.62 -13.68
C LEU A 226 18.23 3.60 -12.64
N LEU A 227 19.17 2.84 -12.08
CA LEU A 227 18.88 1.97 -10.95
C LEU A 227 18.44 2.78 -9.72
N TYR A 228 17.65 2.18 -8.84
CA TYR A 228 17.37 2.74 -7.53
C TYR A 228 18.56 2.55 -6.59
N THR A 229 18.69 3.46 -5.63
CA THR A 229 19.71 3.40 -4.58
C THR A 229 19.03 3.03 -3.26
N PRO A 230 18.93 1.73 -2.93
CA PRO A 230 18.30 1.31 -1.68
C PRO A 230 19.06 1.87 -0.47
N SER A 231 18.32 2.12 0.62
CA SER A 231 18.95 2.41 1.91
C SER A 231 19.89 1.28 2.30
N ARG A 232 21.02 1.63 2.94
CA ARG A 232 21.98 0.65 3.49
C ARG A 232 21.32 -0.33 4.47
N LEU A 233 20.20 0.06 5.09
CA LEU A 233 19.40 -0.78 5.98
C LEU A 233 18.89 -2.06 5.30
N PHE A 234 18.65 -2.03 3.99
CA PHE A 234 18.13 -3.18 3.25
C PHE A 234 19.21 -4.18 2.82
N ALA A 235 20.51 -3.89 3.02
CA ALA A 235 21.61 -4.82 2.71
C ALA A 235 21.49 -5.56 1.34
N VAL A 236 20.97 -4.87 0.32
CA VAL A 236 20.67 -5.42 -1.01
C VAL A 236 21.33 -4.57 -2.08
N SER A 237 21.75 -5.20 -3.19
CA SER A 237 22.37 -4.45 -4.29
C SER A 237 21.32 -3.56 -4.99
N PRO A 238 21.74 -2.43 -5.60
CA PRO A 238 20.89 -1.60 -6.45
C PRO A 238 20.13 -2.39 -7.51
N GLU A 239 20.78 -3.34 -8.19
CA GLU A 239 20.18 -4.19 -9.23
C GLU A 239 19.08 -5.07 -8.65
N ALA A 240 19.37 -5.82 -7.60
CA ALA A 240 18.40 -6.74 -6.99
C ALA A 240 17.20 -6.00 -6.41
N PHE A 241 17.42 -4.82 -5.81
CA PHE A 241 16.32 -3.97 -5.34
C PHE A 241 15.49 -3.43 -6.51
N THR A 242 16.15 -2.90 -7.56
CA THR A 242 15.50 -2.35 -8.75
C THR A 242 14.65 -3.42 -9.46
N ASP A 243 15.15 -4.65 -9.57
CA ASP A 243 14.43 -5.79 -10.13
C ASP A 243 13.21 -6.14 -9.27
N TYR A 244 13.40 -6.24 -7.95
CA TYR A 244 12.33 -6.54 -7.01
C TYR A 244 11.18 -5.52 -7.07
N VAL A 245 11.48 -4.24 -7.27
CA VAL A 245 10.48 -3.17 -7.46
C VAL A 245 10.34 -2.71 -8.90
N ALA A 246 10.65 -3.55 -9.89
CA ALA A 246 10.61 -3.19 -11.32
C ALA A 246 9.23 -2.68 -11.79
N HIS A 247 8.18 -3.09 -11.08
CA HIS A 247 6.85 -2.55 -11.25
C HIS A 247 6.81 -1.02 -11.09
N MET A 248 7.57 -0.42 -10.17
CA MET A 248 7.70 1.03 -10.03
C MET A 248 8.46 1.64 -11.22
N LEU A 249 9.49 0.96 -11.74
CA LEU A 249 10.19 1.40 -12.96
C LEU A 249 9.25 1.45 -14.17
N CYS A 250 8.26 0.57 -14.26
CA CYS A 250 7.25 0.64 -15.33
C CYS A 250 6.44 1.94 -15.26
N ALA A 251 6.09 2.42 -14.05
CA ALA A 251 5.42 3.71 -13.88
C ALA A 251 6.34 4.87 -14.25
N GLU A 252 7.61 4.84 -13.83
CA GLU A 252 8.57 5.89 -14.21
C GLU A 252 8.81 5.92 -15.72
N ARG A 253 8.92 4.75 -16.36
CA ARG A 253 9.00 4.64 -17.81
C ARG A 253 7.79 5.31 -18.47
N LEU A 254 6.58 5.07 -17.95
CA LEU A 254 5.37 5.66 -18.48
C LEU A 254 5.33 7.18 -18.24
N ARG A 255 5.68 7.61 -17.03
CA ARG A 255 5.81 9.02 -16.63
C ARG A 255 6.75 9.79 -17.56
N ASP A 256 7.82 9.14 -18.02
CA ASP A 256 8.85 9.78 -18.87
C ASP A 256 8.63 9.47 -20.37
N LEU A 257 7.45 8.97 -20.76
CA LEU A 257 7.12 8.60 -22.13
C LEU A 257 6.00 9.49 -22.70
N ARG A 258 6.21 9.95 -23.93
CA ARG A 258 5.13 10.34 -24.85
C ARG A 258 4.89 9.19 -25.82
N CYS A 259 3.74 8.54 -25.67
CA CYS A 259 3.41 7.31 -26.38
C CYS A 259 3.00 7.62 -27.83
N ARG A 260 3.68 7.05 -28.81
CA ARG A 260 3.31 7.19 -30.24
C ARG A 260 2.06 6.40 -30.63
N ASP A 261 1.74 5.34 -29.89
CA ASP A 261 0.65 4.43 -30.24
C ASP A 261 -0.72 5.12 -30.15
N ASP A 262 -0.89 6.03 -29.19
CA ASP A 262 -2.15 6.68 -28.87
C ASP A 262 -2.04 8.17 -28.49
N GLY A 263 -0.83 8.74 -28.55
CA GLY A 263 -0.56 10.13 -28.21
C GLY A 263 -0.55 10.45 -26.72
N PHE A 264 -0.61 9.46 -25.83
CA PHE A 264 -0.61 9.69 -24.39
C PHE A 264 0.71 10.34 -23.92
N ASP A 265 0.61 11.52 -23.29
CA ASP A 265 1.75 12.21 -22.68
C ASP A 265 1.80 11.88 -21.18
N GLY A 266 2.67 10.94 -20.82
CA GLY A 266 2.76 10.46 -19.44
C GLY A 266 3.33 11.49 -18.47
N ARG A 267 4.21 12.39 -18.93
CA ARG A 267 4.78 13.47 -18.10
C ARG A 267 3.67 14.44 -17.72
N ARG A 268 2.93 14.92 -18.72
CA ARG A 268 1.80 15.83 -18.51
C ARG A 268 0.73 15.19 -17.63
N TYR A 269 0.38 13.93 -17.85
CA TYR A 269 -0.60 13.24 -17.02
C TYR A 269 -0.12 13.13 -15.57
N TYR A 270 1.13 12.72 -15.36
CA TYR A 270 1.66 12.53 -14.01
C TYR A 270 1.68 13.82 -13.19
N GLU A 271 2.09 14.94 -13.80
CA GLU A 271 2.16 16.24 -13.13
C GLU A 271 0.77 16.83 -12.80
N ASN A 272 -0.23 16.58 -13.65
CA ASN A 272 -1.54 17.24 -13.52
C ASN A 272 -2.61 16.34 -12.88
N ASN A 273 -2.52 15.02 -13.03
CA ASN A 273 -3.60 14.09 -12.71
C ASN A 273 -3.25 13.12 -11.57
N VAL A 274 -2.03 13.16 -11.03
CA VAL A 274 -1.62 12.26 -9.93
C VAL A 274 -1.48 13.02 -8.62
N PHE A 275 -2.28 12.61 -7.63
CA PHE A 275 -2.25 13.13 -6.27
C PHE A 275 -1.21 12.38 -5.44
N LEU A 276 0.00 12.91 -5.38
CA LEU A 276 1.11 12.26 -4.67
C LEU A 276 1.11 12.61 -3.19
N LEU A 277 1.24 11.60 -2.32
CA LEU A 277 1.33 11.75 -0.87
C LEU A 277 2.76 11.45 -0.40
N PRO A 278 3.43 12.35 0.35
CA PRO A 278 4.81 12.14 0.77
C PRO A 278 4.91 11.00 1.79
N SER A 279 5.57 9.89 1.42
CA SER A 279 5.57 8.65 2.21
C SER A 279 6.12 8.82 3.62
N PHE A 280 7.20 9.59 3.82
CA PHE A 280 7.77 9.78 5.16
C PHE A 280 6.78 10.42 6.13
N ARG A 281 5.99 11.38 5.64
CA ARG A 281 4.94 12.03 6.43
C ARG A 281 3.72 11.15 6.60
N GLU A 282 3.20 10.60 5.51
CA GLU A 282 1.85 10.02 5.49
C GLU A 282 1.82 8.50 5.75
N MET A 283 2.97 7.82 5.72
CA MET A 283 3.08 6.36 5.81
C MET A 283 4.17 5.86 6.77
N PHE A 284 5.38 6.44 6.70
CA PHE A 284 6.57 5.96 7.41
C PHE A 284 6.91 6.78 8.66
N ARG A 285 5.91 7.44 9.23
CA ARG A 285 6.11 8.40 10.32
C ARG A 285 6.59 7.74 11.62
N LEU A 286 6.10 6.53 11.90
CA LEU A 286 6.58 5.71 13.01
C LEU A 286 8.06 5.32 12.82
N GLN A 287 8.41 4.92 11.60
CA GLN A 287 9.79 4.54 11.24
C GLN A 287 10.74 5.74 11.24
N GLU A 288 10.27 6.92 10.86
CA GLU A 288 11.04 8.16 10.95
C GLU A 288 11.32 8.52 12.43
N TRP A 289 10.33 8.37 13.31
CA TRP A 289 10.48 8.58 14.75
C TRP A 289 11.43 7.56 15.40
N SER A 290 11.34 6.29 15.01
CA SER A 290 12.16 5.22 15.57
C SER A 290 13.60 5.28 15.06
N GLY A 291 13.80 5.77 13.83
CA GLY A 291 15.05 5.61 13.09
C GLY A 291 15.14 4.26 12.38
N TRP A 292 13.98 3.67 12.02
CA TRP A 292 13.85 2.32 11.46
C TRP A 292 14.34 1.22 12.42
N ASP A 293 14.12 1.44 13.72
CA ASP A 293 14.46 0.51 14.79
C ASP A 293 13.17 -0.18 15.27
N GLY A 294 12.98 -1.43 14.84
CA GLY A 294 11.79 -2.21 15.17
C GLY A 294 11.69 -2.60 16.65
N GLU A 295 12.80 -2.71 17.37
CA GLU A 295 12.79 -2.97 18.82
C GLU A 295 12.27 -1.74 19.57
N LYS A 296 12.75 -0.55 19.19
CA LYS A 296 12.24 0.71 19.73
C LYS A 296 10.75 0.92 19.42
N GLU A 297 10.31 0.55 18.21
CA GLU A 297 8.88 0.56 17.85
C GLU A 297 8.08 -0.43 18.69
N PHE A 298 8.59 -1.65 18.91
CA PHE A 298 7.94 -2.67 19.71
C PHE A 298 7.80 -2.24 21.17
N ASP A 299 8.86 -1.70 21.77
CA ASP A 299 8.88 -1.25 23.16
C ASP A 299 7.89 -0.12 23.42
N VAL A 300 7.83 0.89 22.54
CA VAL A 300 6.90 2.00 22.71
C VAL A 300 5.45 1.55 22.52
N LEU A 301 5.18 0.67 21.55
CA LEU A 301 3.85 0.14 21.30
C LEU A 301 3.38 -0.81 22.42
N SER A 302 4.30 -1.50 23.07
CA SER A 302 4.03 -2.37 24.23
C SER A 302 3.91 -1.60 25.55
N THR A 303 4.11 -0.27 25.55
CA THR A 303 4.02 0.56 26.76
C THR A 303 2.61 0.48 27.36
N ARG A 304 2.54 0.05 28.62
CA ARG A 304 1.30 0.04 29.41
C ARG A 304 0.87 1.46 29.78
N LEU A 305 -0.30 1.88 29.31
CA LEU A 305 -0.82 3.24 29.54
C LEU A 305 -1.46 3.42 30.92
N ASP A 306 -1.75 2.32 31.62
CA ASP A 306 -2.25 2.27 32.99
C ASP A 306 -1.13 2.25 34.05
N ASP A 307 0.14 2.23 33.62
CA ASP A 307 1.29 2.27 34.54
C ASP A 307 1.44 3.66 35.18
N VAL A 308 0.88 3.80 36.38
CA VAL A 308 0.96 5.01 37.21
C VAL A 308 2.35 5.24 37.80
N ALA A 309 3.24 4.24 37.82
CA ALA A 309 4.58 4.37 38.36
C ALA A 309 5.50 5.15 37.41
N ASN A 310 5.22 5.13 36.10
CA ASN A 310 6.05 5.76 35.07
C ASN A 310 5.27 6.79 34.21
N PRO A 311 4.77 7.89 34.79
CA PRO A 311 3.90 8.84 34.10
C PRO A 311 4.57 9.54 32.90
N ARG A 312 5.90 9.69 32.91
CA ARG A 312 6.63 10.28 31.77
C ARG A 312 6.63 9.35 30.55
N VAL A 313 6.81 8.05 30.78
CA VAL A 313 6.80 7.04 29.72
C VAL A 313 5.42 6.94 29.11
N THR A 314 4.37 6.88 29.93
CA THR A 314 2.99 6.83 29.44
C THR A 314 2.56 8.13 28.75
N SER A 315 3.04 9.29 29.18
CA SER A 315 2.82 10.56 28.46
C SER A 315 3.49 10.54 27.09
N HIS A 316 4.76 10.16 27.02
CA HIS A 316 5.49 10.11 25.75
C HIS A 316 4.85 9.15 24.73
N ALA A 317 4.40 7.98 25.20
CA ALA A 317 3.67 7.02 24.39
C ALA A 317 2.36 7.63 23.83
N ARG A 318 1.58 8.33 24.67
CA ARG A 318 0.36 9.03 24.22
C ARG A 318 0.66 10.12 23.21
N ASP A 319 1.70 10.92 23.43
CA ASP A 319 2.10 11.98 22.49
C ASP A 319 2.41 11.38 21.11
N LEU A 320 3.13 10.26 21.05
CA LEU A 320 3.38 9.54 19.80
C LEU A 320 2.08 9.05 19.13
N ALA A 321 1.13 8.48 19.88
CA ALA A 321 -0.14 8.06 19.30
C ALA A 321 -0.94 9.24 18.71
N HIS A 322 -1.04 10.36 19.44
CA HIS A 322 -1.68 11.57 18.93
C HIS A 322 -1.03 12.05 17.64
N ASP A 323 0.29 12.08 17.64
CA ASP A 323 1.09 12.53 16.53
C ASP A 323 0.90 11.64 15.29
N LEU A 324 0.84 10.32 15.45
CA LEU A 324 0.51 9.36 14.38
C LEU A 324 -0.92 9.53 13.87
N LEU A 325 -1.90 9.69 14.76
CA LEU A 325 -3.31 9.89 14.40
C LEU A 325 -3.53 11.20 13.63
N GLU A 326 -2.85 12.29 13.99
CA GLU A 326 -3.02 13.59 13.35
C GLU A 326 -2.36 13.68 11.96
N ASN A 327 -1.22 13.01 11.81
CA ASN A 327 -0.27 13.33 10.75
C ASN A 327 -0.04 12.21 9.73
N SER A 328 -0.66 11.04 9.88
CA SER A 328 -0.49 9.90 8.98
C SER A 328 -1.81 9.51 8.28
N VAL A 329 -1.72 9.03 7.04
CA VAL A 329 -2.84 8.34 6.37
C VAL A 329 -2.84 6.87 6.76
N VAL A 330 -1.66 6.27 6.80
CA VAL A 330 -1.44 4.87 7.15
C VAL A 330 -0.15 4.72 7.96
N ILE A 331 0.05 3.54 8.56
CA ILE A 331 1.39 3.07 8.95
C ILE A 331 1.65 1.80 8.15
N LYS A 332 2.67 1.81 7.30
CA LYS A 332 3.11 0.61 6.57
C LYS A 332 4.21 -0.08 7.38
N LEU A 333 3.97 -1.32 7.78
CA LEU A 333 4.98 -2.18 8.38
C LEU A 333 5.58 -3.06 7.30
N SER A 334 6.90 -2.99 7.18
CA SER A 334 7.67 -3.73 6.18
C SER A 334 8.54 -4.76 6.86
N HIS A 335 8.67 -5.92 6.23
CA HIS A 335 9.64 -6.93 6.62
C HIS A 335 11.03 -6.55 6.13
N GLY A 336 12.04 -6.92 6.91
CA GLY A 336 13.42 -6.80 6.48
C GLY A 336 13.78 -7.79 5.36
N PRO A 337 14.86 -7.53 4.62
CA PRO A 337 15.44 -8.54 3.74
C PRO A 337 15.89 -9.75 4.57
N LYS A 338 15.44 -10.93 4.17
CA LYS A 338 15.81 -12.19 4.85
C LYS A 338 17.32 -12.42 4.77
N GLY A 339 17.97 -12.53 5.93
CA GLY A 339 19.35 -12.99 6.06
C GLY A 339 20.45 -11.93 6.16
N GLY A 340 20.13 -10.66 6.44
CA GLY A 340 21.20 -9.66 6.59
C GLY A 340 20.79 -8.22 6.92
N SER A 341 19.59 -7.98 7.45
CA SER A 341 19.25 -6.63 7.92
C SER A 341 20.19 -6.22 9.06
N ALA A 342 20.67 -4.98 9.02
CA ALA A 342 21.45 -4.39 10.12
C ALA A 342 20.59 -3.99 11.33
N THR A 343 19.26 -4.06 11.20
CA THR A 343 18.26 -3.70 12.21
C THR A 343 17.16 -4.75 12.31
N THR A 344 16.54 -4.88 13.48
CA THR A 344 15.32 -5.66 13.70
C THR A 344 14.12 -4.87 13.17
N TRP A 345 13.18 -5.50 12.46
CA TRP A 345 11.96 -4.85 11.96
C TRP A 345 10.76 -5.22 12.82
N LEU A 346 9.85 -4.27 13.09
CA LEU A 346 8.66 -4.52 13.91
C LEU A 346 7.78 -5.64 13.35
N ALA A 347 7.63 -5.71 12.02
CA ALA A 347 6.87 -6.76 11.36
C ALA A 347 7.43 -8.16 11.66
N ASP A 348 8.77 -8.31 11.69
CA ASP A 348 9.41 -9.58 12.04
C ASP A 348 9.16 -9.94 13.50
N LEU A 349 9.14 -8.96 14.41
CA LEU A 349 8.83 -9.17 15.83
C LEU A 349 7.38 -9.60 16.05
N TRP A 350 6.42 -9.02 15.33
CA TRP A 350 4.99 -9.37 15.43
C TRP A 350 4.60 -10.64 14.67
N ASP A 351 5.42 -11.08 13.73
CA ASP A 351 5.26 -12.40 13.10
C ASP A 351 5.64 -13.55 14.05
N ASP A 352 6.44 -13.28 15.09
CA ASP A 352 6.76 -14.27 16.12
C ASP A 352 5.50 -14.69 16.89
N PRO A 353 5.16 -15.99 16.96
CA PRO A 353 4.01 -16.48 17.72
C PRO A 353 4.00 -16.03 19.18
N ARG A 354 5.16 -15.79 19.79
CA ARG A 354 5.28 -15.29 21.18
C ARG A 354 4.74 -13.87 21.34
N HIS A 355 4.69 -13.08 20.27
CA HIS A 355 4.22 -11.70 20.26
C HIS A 355 2.93 -11.53 19.47
N CYS A 356 2.19 -12.62 19.19
CA CYS A 356 0.98 -12.59 18.37
C CYS A 356 -0.17 -11.74 18.94
N HIS A 357 -0.03 -11.21 20.16
CA HIS A 357 -0.95 -10.27 20.80
C HIS A 357 -0.31 -8.92 21.17
N ALA A 358 0.97 -8.71 20.85
CA ALA A 358 1.68 -7.48 21.22
C ALA A 358 1.08 -6.23 20.55
N ASP A 359 0.39 -6.39 19.43
CA ASP A 359 -0.28 -5.31 18.72
C ASP A 359 -1.72 -5.02 19.20
N ASP A 360 -2.31 -5.87 20.05
CA ASP A 360 -3.68 -5.74 20.55
C ASP A 360 -3.86 -6.01 22.05
N GLU A 361 -2.75 -6.11 22.81
CA GLU A 361 -2.80 -6.39 24.24
C GLU A 361 -3.52 -5.27 25.02
N PRO A 362 -4.58 -5.58 25.79
CA PRO A 362 -5.33 -4.56 26.52
C PRO A 362 -4.48 -3.71 27.46
N GLY A 363 -4.69 -2.39 27.40
CA GLY A 363 -3.97 -1.42 28.22
C GLY A 363 -2.63 -0.95 27.65
N THR A 364 -2.17 -1.49 26.52
CA THR A 364 -0.96 -1.02 25.82
C THR A 364 -1.24 0.14 24.87
N LEU A 365 -0.18 0.83 24.44
CA LEU A 365 -0.26 1.86 23.40
C LEU A 365 -0.77 1.29 22.07
N ALA A 366 -0.37 0.08 21.69
CA ALA A 366 -0.80 -0.56 20.46
C ALA A 366 -2.32 -0.78 20.42
N ALA A 367 -2.89 -1.34 21.48
CA ALA A 367 -4.34 -1.50 21.61
C ALA A 367 -5.08 -0.15 21.58
N TYR A 368 -4.58 0.84 22.34
CA TYR A 368 -5.13 2.19 22.34
C TYR A 368 -5.12 2.82 20.93
N LEU A 369 -4.03 2.66 20.18
CA LEU A 369 -3.91 3.19 18.83
C LEU A 369 -4.94 2.54 17.89
N ARG A 370 -5.10 1.21 17.94
CA ARG A 370 -6.10 0.48 17.14
C ARG A 370 -7.52 0.94 17.42
N GLU A 371 -7.88 1.13 18.69
CA GLU A 371 -9.21 1.62 19.08
C GLU A 371 -9.43 3.08 18.67
N SER A 372 -8.42 3.93 18.90
CA SER A 372 -8.50 5.37 18.60
C SER A 372 -8.72 5.62 17.11
N ILE A 373 -8.04 4.87 16.24
CA ILE A 373 -8.20 4.94 14.78
C ILE A 373 -9.66 4.85 14.33
N LEU A 374 -10.47 4.00 14.97
CA LEU A 374 -11.86 3.77 14.55
C LEU A 374 -12.74 5.01 14.74
N SER A 375 -12.46 5.81 15.76
CA SER A 375 -13.25 7.00 16.12
C SER A 375 -12.57 8.33 15.77
N TYR A 376 -11.29 8.31 15.42
CA TYR A 376 -10.53 9.53 15.16
C TYR A 376 -11.01 10.23 13.88
N ASP A 377 -11.32 11.52 13.99
CA ASP A 377 -11.80 12.33 12.86
C ASP A 377 -10.70 13.33 12.44
N HIS A 378 -10.19 13.15 11.21
CA HIS A 378 -9.07 13.94 10.72
C HIS A 378 -9.51 15.34 10.29
N LYS A 379 -8.98 16.36 10.97
CA LYS A 379 -9.25 17.77 10.61
C LYS A 379 -8.28 18.33 9.57
N ARG A 380 -7.08 17.74 9.48
CA ARG A 380 -6.05 18.15 8.53
C ARG A 380 -6.46 17.78 7.11
N ARG A 381 -6.44 18.71 6.16
CA ARG A 381 -6.60 18.39 4.73
C ARG A 381 -5.34 17.75 4.17
N LEU A 382 -5.50 16.76 3.29
CA LEU A 382 -4.39 16.22 2.51
C LEU A 382 -3.96 17.25 1.48
N VAL A 383 -2.65 17.41 1.33
CA VAL A 383 -2.03 18.30 0.36
C VAL A 383 -1.08 17.45 -0.47
N PRO A 384 -1.20 17.46 -1.81
CA PRO A 384 -0.32 16.67 -2.64
C PRO A 384 1.11 17.22 -2.54
N ALA A 385 2.08 16.32 -2.65
CA ALA A 385 3.47 16.67 -2.70
C ALA A 385 3.74 17.58 -3.91
N LYS A 386 4.64 18.56 -3.72
CA LYS A 386 5.06 19.42 -4.83
C LYS A 386 6.05 18.64 -5.67
N VAL A 387 5.58 18.11 -6.78
CA VAL A 387 6.45 17.52 -7.80
C VAL A 387 7.32 18.66 -8.34
N GLY A 388 8.60 18.66 -7.99
CA GLY A 388 9.57 19.57 -8.63
C GLY A 388 9.63 19.31 -10.14
N THR A 389 10.24 20.21 -10.90
CA THR A 389 10.48 19.97 -12.34
C THR A 389 11.25 18.67 -12.51
N LEU A 390 10.63 17.70 -13.16
CA LEU A 390 11.22 16.38 -13.37
C LEU A 390 12.35 16.53 -14.41
N GLU A 391 13.60 16.42 -13.97
CA GLU A 391 14.79 16.60 -14.83
C GLU A 391 14.97 15.48 -15.86
N ALA A 392 14.32 14.32 -15.66
CA ALA A 392 14.41 13.20 -16.57
C ALA A 392 13.84 13.55 -17.96
N PRO A 393 14.56 13.22 -19.05
CA PRO A 393 14.11 13.55 -20.39
C PRO A 393 12.84 12.78 -20.77
N VAL A 394 11.87 13.48 -21.37
CA VAL A 394 10.70 12.83 -21.98
C VAL A 394 11.12 12.18 -23.30
N ARG A 395 10.75 10.91 -23.49
CA ARG A 395 11.11 10.12 -24.66
C ARG A 395 9.88 9.83 -25.52
N GLU A 396 10.06 9.79 -26.83
CA GLU A 396 9.00 9.39 -27.77
C GLU A 396 9.21 7.95 -28.24
N ALA A 397 8.30 7.05 -27.89
CA ALA A 397 8.30 5.64 -28.31
C ALA A 397 6.91 5.03 -28.25
N GLY A 398 6.69 3.88 -28.89
CA GLY A 398 5.52 3.05 -28.59
C GLY A 398 5.54 2.56 -27.14
N LEU A 399 4.39 2.12 -26.62
CA LEU A 399 4.23 1.74 -25.22
C LEU A 399 5.18 0.59 -24.84
N LEU A 400 5.29 -0.39 -25.74
CA LEU A 400 6.14 -1.58 -25.60
C LEU A 400 7.34 -1.55 -26.56
N GLU A 401 7.69 -0.37 -27.07
CA GLU A 401 8.92 -0.18 -27.84
C GLU A 401 10.07 0.22 -26.90
N PRO A 402 11.31 -0.22 -27.17
CA PRO A 402 12.47 0.31 -26.48
C PRO A 402 12.61 1.81 -26.76
N CYS A 403 12.81 2.60 -25.72
CA CYS A 403 13.22 3.99 -25.91
C CYS A 403 14.60 4.01 -26.55
N GLY A 404 14.80 4.83 -27.59
CA GLY A 404 16.11 5.00 -28.22
C GLY A 404 17.17 5.46 -27.20
N THR A 405 18.43 5.14 -27.46
CA THR A 405 19.57 5.76 -26.75
C THR A 405 19.51 7.27 -26.92
N VAL A 406 19.77 8.03 -25.85
CA VAL A 406 19.89 9.49 -25.92
C VAL A 406 20.94 9.80 -26.99
N VAL A 407 20.55 10.51 -28.04
CA VAL A 407 21.51 11.02 -29.03
C VAL A 407 22.07 12.30 -28.44
N GLY A 408 23.34 12.25 -28.03
CA GLY A 408 24.22 13.42 -27.82
C GLY A 408 23.89 14.30 -26.63
#